data_AF-A0A971UH94-F1
#
_entry.id   AF-A0A971UH94-F1
#
_cell.length_a   1.000
_cell.length_b   1.000
_cell.length_c   1.000
_cell.angle_alpha   90.00
_cell.angle_beta   90.00
_cell.angle_gamma   90.00
#
_symmetry.space_group_name_H-M   'P 1'
#
loop_
_entity.id
_entity.type
_entity.pdbx_description
1 polymer ?
#
loop_
_entity_poly.entity_id
_entity_poly.type
_entity_poly.pdbx_seq_one_letter_code
_entity_poly.pdbx_strand_id
1 'polypeptide(L)'
;MTVQTHELRQAVWGELFPWLMIVRALRLATSGPLLLVATAALLLLPLGWQLADLVLDDPADPHTAALRTGDLDAAWVHPRQAAASELQTLPRLACPGSGRALITPMLQVLPGGVQPVRYLFDIDRPWSELGYVALGTLWQVLVWGFFGAIIVRMAVMQYGREERIGLVDAARFVADRYGAFVGSPLFVLALMGVLVLGSIPVGWLLRWDVGVLVGALLWGFVLLGALLAAVLFVGMLFGWPLMWAALSTEETGDVFEAMQRSFSYTFGRPLHYAWYALVALLAGSAAFVVVEWIAELTVYFSYWLVSWGAGSDTLHKLAGSDGWRLAGVTIISGWEHLVRIVASSFRYAYFWSATGAIYLLLRRDSDRIEFDVVHVPDQQVRFSLPPLTTDDAGVPGV
;
A
#
# COMPACT_ATOMS: atom_id res chain seq x y z
N MET A 1 12.12 -49.78 35.12
CA MET A 1 11.60 -49.11 33.92
C MET A 1 10.64 -48.02 34.38
N THR A 2 11.13 -46.78 34.48
CA THR A 2 10.30 -45.62 34.78
C THR A 2 9.56 -45.24 33.50
N VAL A 3 8.23 -45.33 33.54
CA VAL A 3 7.36 -44.87 32.46
C VAL A 3 7.47 -43.34 32.42
N GLN A 4 8.21 -42.80 31.45
CA GLN A 4 8.14 -41.39 31.12
C GLN A 4 6.76 -41.14 30.51
N THR A 5 5.85 -40.59 31.30
CA THR A 5 4.65 -39.93 30.77
C THR A 5 5.13 -38.74 29.95
N HIS A 6 5.16 -38.90 28.63
CA HIS A 6 5.26 -37.79 27.70
C HIS A 6 4.08 -36.87 27.96
N GLU A 7 4.31 -35.75 28.66
CA GLU A 7 3.37 -34.65 28.68
C GLU A 7 3.18 -34.21 27.23
N LEU A 8 1.97 -34.39 26.71
CA LEU A 8 1.57 -33.87 25.41
C LEU A 8 1.78 -32.35 25.45
N ARG A 9 2.86 -31.88 24.82
CA ARG A 9 3.16 -30.46 24.63
C ARG A 9 1.88 -29.81 24.10
N GLN A 10 1.30 -28.86 24.84
CA GLN A 10 0.10 -28.15 24.41
C GLN A 10 0.30 -27.68 22.97
N ALA A 11 -0.66 -27.97 22.09
CA ALA A 11 -0.57 -27.61 20.69
C ALA A 11 -0.48 -26.08 20.56
N VAL A 12 0.74 -25.57 20.38
CA VAL A 12 0.96 -24.16 20.08
C VAL A 12 0.56 -23.97 18.62
N TRP A 13 -0.70 -23.61 18.37
CA TRP A 13 -1.24 -23.45 17.01
C TRP A 13 -0.42 -22.48 16.14
N GLY A 14 0.31 -21.55 16.74
CA GLY A 14 1.24 -20.66 16.03
C GLY A 14 2.50 -21.35 15.49
N GLU A 15 2.93 -22.47 16.08
CA GLU A 15 4.01 -23.30 15.54
C GLU A 15 3.50 -24.17 14.37
N LEU A 16 2.25 -24.65 14.45
CA LEU A 16 1.63 -25.49 13.43
C LEU A 16 1.12 -24.70 12.22
N PHE A 17 0.58 -23.50 12.45
CA PHE A 17 0.02 -22.62 11.42
C PHE A 17 0.54 -21.18 11.57
N PRO A 18 1.78 -20.91 11.13
CA PRO A 18 2.38 -19.58 11.22
C PRO A 18 1.55 -18.47 10.56
N TRP A 19 0.79 -18.80 9.51
CA TRP A 19 -0.10 -17.88 8.79
C TRP A 19 -1.23 -17.29 9.66
N LEU A 20 -1.51 -17.82 10.85
CA LEU A 20 -2.43 -17.21 11.82
C LEU A 20 -1.99 -15.81 12.27
N MET A 21 -0.71 -15.46 12.11
CA MET A 21 -0.21 -14.09 12.30
C MET A 21 -0.93 -13.09 11.38
N ILE A 22 -1.29 -13.49 10.17
CA ILE A 22 -2.02 -12.65 9.20
C ILE A 22 -3.44 -12.34 9.71
N VAL A 23 -4.07 -13.26 10.43
CA VAL A 23 -5.39 -13.03 11.05
C VAL A 23 -5.27 -12.01 12.19
N ARG A 24 -4.17 -12.01 12.95
CA ARG A 24 -3.90 -10.98 13.97
C ARG A 24 -3.80 -9.57 13.34
N ALA A 25 -3.40 -9.48 12.07
CA ALA A 25 -3.35 -8.22 11.33
C ALA A 25 -4.72 -7.58 11.12
N LEU A 26 -5.81 -8.35 11.10
CA LEU A 26 -7.17 -7.80 11.03
C LEU A 26 -7.47 -6.94 12.27
N ARG A 27 -7.17 -7.48 13.46
CA ARG A 27 -7.40 -6.77 14.73
C ARG A 27 -6.54 -5.52 14.80
N LEU A 28 -5.27 -5.61 14.38
CA LEU A 28 -4.40 -4.45 14.36
C LEU A 28 -4.90 -3.36 13.39
N ALA A 29 -5.35 -3.76 12.20
CA ALA A 29 -5.87 -2.84 11.19
C ALA A 29 -7.13 -2.08 11.63
N THR A 30 -7.93 -2.63 12.55
CA THR A 30 -9.06 -1.92 13.16
C THR A 30 -8.68 -0.92 14.26
N SER A 31 -7.39 -0.81 14.62
CA SER A 31 -6.96 0.12 15.66
C SER A 31 -7.04 1.57 15.18
N GLY A 32 -7.47 2.46 16.07
CA GLY A 32 -7.63 3.89 15.79
C GLY A 32 -6.40 4.54 15.16
N PRO A 33 -5.17 4.35 15.68
CA PRO A 33 -3.97 4.94 15.10
C PRO A 33 -3.72 4.53 13.65
N LEU A 34 -3.91 3.25 13.30
CA LEU A 34 -3.70 2.77 11.94
C LEU A 34 -4.76 3.32 10.97
N LEU A 35 -6.02 3.35 11.39
CA LEU A 35 -7.10 3.93 10.59
C LEU A 35 -6.89 5.43 10.37
N LEU A 36 -6.41 6.16 11.38
CA LEU A 36 -6.09 7.58 11.26
C LEU A 36 -4.96 7.82 10.25
N VAL A 37 -3.87 7.05 10.34
CA VAL A 37 -2.72 7.14 9.41
C VAL A 37 -3.15 6.78 7.98
N ALA A 38 -3.92 5.70 7.81
CA ALA A 38 -4.43 5.30 6.51
C ALA A 38 -5.41 6.34 5.94
N THR A 39 -6.32 6.87 6.76
CA THR A 39 -7.28 7.92 6.35
C THR A 39 -6.54 9.20 5.91
N ALA A 40 -5.53 9.63 6.67
CA ALA A 40 -4.69 10.77 6.31
C ALA A 40 -4.01 10.56 4.95
N ALA A 41 -3.49 9.35 4.69
CA ALA A 41 -2.95 9.01 3.37
C ALA A 41 -4.00 9.16 2.26
N LEU A 42 -5.20 8.59 2.44
CA LEU A 42 -6.27 8.66 1.42
C LEU A 42 -6.72 10.09 1.14
N LEU A 43 -6.72 10.98 2.13
CA LEU A 43 -7.05 12.39 1.94
C LEU A 43 -5.96 13.15 1.16
N LEU A 44 -4.70 12.69 1.21
CA LEU A 44 -3.57 13.30 0.51
C LEU A 44 -3.38 12.77 -0.91
N LEU A 45 -3.80 11.54 -1.22
CA LEU A 45 -3.62 10.95 -2.56
C LEU A 45 -4.19 11.81 -3.69
N PRO A 46 -5.41 12.40 -3.60
CA PRO A 46 -5.97 13.22 -4.67
C PRO A 46 -5.17 14.49 -4.96
N LEU A 47 -4.38 14.98 -4.00
CA LEU A 47 -3.61 16.22 -4.17
C LEU A 47 -2.53 16.07 -5.25
N GLY A 48 -1.92 14.89 -5.39
CA GLY A 48 -0.90 14.66 -6.42
C GLY A 48 -1.46 14.73 -7.83
N TRP A 49 -2.65 14.16 -8.03
CA TRP A 49 -3.35 14.22 -9.31
C TRP A 49 -3.82 15.65 -9.61
N GLN A 50 -4.30 16.38 -8.60
CA GLN A 50 -4.62 17.81 -8.76
C GLN A 50 -3.39 18.66 -9.06
N LEU A 51 -2.22 18.34 -8.50
CA LEU A 51 -0.96 18.99 -8.85
C LEU A 51 -0.53 18.64 -10.27
N ALA A 52 -0.72 17.40 -10.70
CA ALA A 52 -0.46 17.00 -12.07
C ALA A 52 -1.39 17.71 -13.06
N ASP A 53 -2.66 17.89 -12.70
CA ASP A 53 -3.59 18.75 -13.43
C ASP A 53 -3.02 20.19 -13.49
N LEU A 54 -2.63 20.81 -12.38
CA LEU A 54 -2.13 22.19 -12.41
C LEU A 54 -0.85 22.41 -13.24
N VAL A 55 0.05 21.43 -13.30
CA VAL A 55 1.37 21.58 -13.95
C VAL A 55 1.35 21.14 -15.41
N LEU A 56 0.55 20.13 -15.75
CA LEU A 56 0.58 19.46 -17.06
C LEU A 56 -0.75 19.51 -17.80
N ASP A 57 -1.83 20.07 -17.23
CA ASP A 57 -3.13 20.18 -17.90
C ASP A 57 -3.07 21.25 -19.01
N ASP A 58 -3.09 20.76 -20.24
CA ASP A 58 -3.62 21.50 -21.36
C ASP A 58 -5.08 21.02 -21.58
N PRO A 59 -6.10 21.84 -21.26
CA PRO A 59 -7.50 21.47 -21.46
C PRO A 59 -7.87 21.28 -22.95
N ALA A 60 -6.98 21.66 -23.87
CA ALA A 60 -7.10 21.35 -25.29
C ALA A 60 -6.57 19.95 -25.67
N ASP A 61 -5.89 19.24 -24.75
CA ASP A 61 -5.35 17.90 -25.01
C ASP A 61 -6.40 16.81 -24.71
N PRO A 62 -7.04 16.19 -25.73
CA PRO A 62 -8.06 15.17 -25.53
C PRO A 62 -7.53 13.91 -24.82
N HIS A 63 -6.22 13.72 -24.83
CA HIS A 63 -5.53 12.59 -24.24
C HIS A 63 -5.55 12.61 -22.70
N THR A 64 -5.25 13.74 -22.09
CA THR A 64 -5.34 13.90 -20.62
C THR A 64 -6.78 13.91 -20.14
N ALA A 65 -7.74 14.35 -20.97
CA ALA A 65 -9.17 14.31 -20.65
C ALA A 65 -9.75 12.88 -20.58
N ALA A 66 -9.27 11.97 -21.43
CA ALA A 66 -9.67 10.55 -21.41
C ALA A 66 -9.21 9.83 -20.13
N LEU A 67 -8.00 10.16 -19.66
CA LEU A 67 -7.45 9.65 -18.39
C LEU A 67 -8.29 10.04 -17.16
N ARG A 68 -8.96 11.20 -17.20
CA ARG A 68 -9.84 11.70 -16.13
C ARG A 68 -11.18 10.97 -16.06
N THR A 69 -11.65 10.40 -17.17
CA THR A 69 -13.04 9.95 -17.34
C THR A 69 -13.22 8.44 -17.52
N GLY A 70 -12.17 7.69 -17.88
CA GLY A 70 -12.29 6.28 -18.29
C GLY A 70 -11.34 5.27 -17.63
N ASP A 71 -10.02 5.46 -17.77
CA ASP A 71 -9.05 4.35 -17.65
C ASP A 71 -8.37 4.20 -16.27
N LEU A 72 -8.27 5.28 -15.49
CA LEU A 72 -7.81 5.23 -14.10
C LEU A 72 -9.05 5.32 -13.20
N ASP A 73 -9.21 4.41 -12.23
CA ASP A 73 -10.40 4.35 -11.37
C ASP A 73 -10.71 5.75 -10.79
N ALA A 74 -11.73 6.42 -11.36
CA ALA A 74 -12.00 7.85 -11.19
C ALA A 74 -12.23 8.26 -9.72
N ALA A 75 -12.56 7.30 -8.86
CA ALA A 75 -12.73 7.50 -7.42
C ALA A 75 -11.45 7.97 -6.71
N TRP A 76 -10.26 7.57 -7.18
CA TRP A 76 -8.97 7.94 -6.58
C TRP A 76 -8.39 9.24 -7.14
N VAL A 77 -8.70 9.53 -8.41
CA VAL A 77 -8.11 10.63 -9.17
C VAL A 77 -8.97 11.90 -9.06
N HIS A 78 -10.31 11.76 -9.08
CA HIS A 78 -11.24 12.89 -9.03
C HIS A 78 -12.37 12.67 -8.00
N PRO A 79 -12.08 12.82 -6.69
CA PRO A 79 -13.08 12.68 -5.63
C PRO A 79 -14.31 13.59 -5.81
N ARG A 80 -14.12 14.77 -6.41
CA ARG A 80 -15.19 15.75 -6.66
C ARG A 80 -16.24 15.22 -7.65
N GLN A 81 -15.82 14.46 -8.67
CA GLN A 81 -16.74 13.90 -9.67
C GLN A 81 -17.51 12.71 -9.12
N ALA A 82 -16.87 11.87 -8.30
CA ALA A 82 -17.52 10.77 -7.58
C ALA A 82 -18.56 11.27 -6.55
N ALA A 83 -18.23 12.33 -5.79
CA ALA A 83 -19.19 12.94 -4.87
C ALA A 83 -20.40 13.55 -5.61
N ALA A 84 -20.19 14.12 -6.80
CA ALA A 84 -21.27 14.69 -7.61
C ALA A 84 -22.27 13.65 -8.15
N SER A 85 -21.83 12.41 -8.39
CA SER A 85 -22.73 11.31 -8.81
C SER A 85 -23.45 10.66 -7.63
N GLU A 86 -22.81 10.54 -6.45
CA GLU A 86 -23.44 10.04 -5.22
C GLU A 86 -24.60 10.95 -4.76
N LEU A 87 -24.46 12.26 -4.93
CA LEU A 87 -25.50 13.26 -4.62
C LEU A 87 -26.82 13.09 -5.38
N GLN A 88 -26.84 12.29 -6.45
CA GLN A 88 -28.02 12.13 -7.31
C GLN A 88 -28.93 10.96 -6.90
N THR A 89 -28.49 10.08 -6.00
CA THR A 89 -29.26 8.87 -5.63
C THR A 89 -29.31 8.65 -4.11
N LEU A 90 -30.51 8.53 -3.55
CA LEU A 90 -30.65 8.16 -2.13
C LEU A 90 -30.00 6.79 -1.86
N PRO A 91 -29.34 6.62 -0.70
CA PRO A 91 -28.68 5.37 -0.37
C PRO A 91 -29.70 4.23 -0.26
N ARG A 92 -29.35 3.10 -0.84
CA ARG A 92 -30.11 1.85 -0.75
C ARG A 92 -29.26 0.83 -0.01
N LEU A 93 -29.90 0.08 0.89
CA LEU A 93 -29.31 -1.06 1.56
C LEU A 93 -28.94 -2.11 0.49
N ALA A 94 -27.68 -2.13 0.09
CA ALA A 94 -27.16 -3.14 -0.82
C ALA A 94 -26.81 -4.40 -0.04
N CYS A 95 -27.25 -5.56 -0.52
CA CYS A 95 -26.70 -6.83 -0.05
C CYS A 95 -25.26 -6.98 -0.55
N PRO A 96 -24.36 -7.63 0.21
CA PRO A 96 -23.02 -7.96 -0.27
C PRO A 96 -23.12 -8.66 -1.63
N GLY A 97 -22.47 -8.10 -2.64
CA GLY A 97 -22.53 -8.61 -4.01
C GLY A 97 -21.95 -10.03 -4.14
N SER A 98 -22.16 -10.64 -5.32
CA SER A 98 -21.60 -11.96 -5.69
C SER A 98 -20.08 -12.08 -5.44
N GLY A 99 -19.55 -13.30 -5.38
CA GLY A 99 -18.17 -13.58 -4.93
C GLY A 99 -17.04 -12.72 -5.50
N ARG A 100 -17.14 -12.25 -6.75
CA ARG A 100 -16.17 -11.30 -7.32
C ARG A 100 -16.21 -9.92 -6.63
N ALA A 101 -17.40 -9.40 -6.32
CA ALA A 101 -17.57 -8.13 -5.62
C ALA A 101 -16.99 -8.15 -4.19
N LEU A 102 -16.87 -9.33 -3.57
CA LEU A 102 -16.27 -9.45 -2.22
C LEU A 102 -14.74 -9.25 -2.24
N ILE A 103 -14.06 -9.66 -3.31
CA ILE A 103 -12.59 -9.67 -3.37
C ILE A 103 -12.04 -8.46 -4.13
N THR A 104 -12.80 -7.91 -5.09
CA THR A 104 -12.40 -6.75 -5.90
C THR A 104 -11.87 -5.56 -5.07
N PRO A 105 -12.49 -5.14 -3.96
CA PRO A 105 -12.04 -3.97 -3.21
C PRO A 105 -10.65 -4.15 -2.57
N MET A 106 -10.33 -5.37 -2.13
CA MET A 106 -9.00 -5.69 -1.61
C MET A 106 -7.98 -5.82 -2.73
N LEU A 107 -8.40 -6.37 -3.88
CA LEU A 107 -7.54 -6.40 -5.05
C LEU A 107 -7.19 -4.98 -5.48
N GLN A 108 -8.12 -4.01 -5.47
CA GLN A 108 -7.92 -2.60 -5.86
C GLN A 108 -6.79 -1.87 -5.10
N VAL A 109 -6.33 -2.37 -3.95
CA VAL A 109 -5.14 -1.81 -3.28
C VAL A 109 -3.90 -1.96 -4.15
N LEU A 110 -3.75 -3.06 -4.90
CA LEU A 110 -2.67 -3.27 -5.85
C LEU A 110 -2.82 -2.36 -7.11
N PRO A 111 -3.92 -2.40 -7.88
CA PRO A 111 -4.22 -1.52 -8.99
C PRO A 111 -4.11 -0.03 -8.68
N GLY A 112 -4.44 0.46 -7.49
CA GLY A 112 -4.21 1.86 -7.13
C GLY A 112 -2.74 2.30 -7.33
N GLY A 113 -1.79 1.42 -7.02
CA GLY A 113 -0.35 1.62 -7.30
C GLY A 113 0.13 1.05 -8.64
N VAL A 114 -0.55 0.04 -9.21
CA VAL A 114 -0.10 -0.72 -10.40
C VAL A 114 -0.74 -0.23 -11.71
N GLN A 115 -1.95 0.33 -11.70
CA GLN A 115 -2.60 0.88 -12.90
C GLN A 115 -1.77 2.01 -13.53
N PRO A 116 -1.29 3.02 -12.76
CA PRO A 116 -0.42 4.05 -13.32
C PRO A 116 0.84 3.45 -13.94
N VAL A 117 1.41 2.44 -13.27
CA VAL A 117 2.62 1.77 -13.73
C VAL A 117 2.37 0.99 -15.03
N ARG A 118 1.24 0.28 -15.16
CA ARG A 118 0.86 -0.37 -16.44
C ARG A 118 0.71 0.65 -17.56
N TYR A 119 0.10 1.79 -17.26
CA TYR A 119 -0.09 2.87 -18.22
C TYR A 119 1.24 3.45 -18.74
N LEU A 120 2.29 3.47 -17.91
CA LEU A 120 3.64 3.89 -18.33
C LEU A 120 4.29 2.93 -19.35
N PHE A 121 3.82 1.69 -19.49
CA PHE A 121 4.38 0.69 -20.41
C PHE A 121 3.58 0.53 -21.71
N ASP A 122 2.50 1.30 -21.90
CA ASP A 122 1.80 1.34 -23.18
C ASP A 122 2.66 2.07 -24.23
N ILE A 123 2.86 1.44 -25.39
CA ILE A 123 3.81 1.87 -26.43
C ILE A 123 3.33 3.15 -27.15
N ASP A 124 2.02 3.35 -27.26
CA ASP A 124 1.42 4.38 -28.12
C ASP A 124 1.08 5.69 -27.39
N ARG A 125 1.68 5.94 -26.22
CA ARG A 125 1.33 7.08 -25.36
C ARG A 125 2.19 8.33 -25.63
N PRO A 126 1.58 9.53 -25.73
CA PRO A 126 2.32 10.77 -25.86
C PRO A 126 3.08 11.10 -24.56
N TRP A 127 4.15 11.88 -24.69
CA TRP A 127 5.00 12.27 -23.56
C TRP A 127 4.25 13.07 -22.47
N SER A 128 3.18 13.80 -22.83
CA SER A 128 2.33 14.54 -21.88
C SER A 128 1.60 13.59 -20.92
N GLU A 129 0.97 12.54 -21.46
CA GLU A 129 0.30 11.49 -20.68
C GLU A 129 1.29 10.74 -19.77
N LEU A 130 2.47 10.39 -20.30
CA LEU A 130 3.52 9.73 -19.51
C LEU A 130 4.00 10.62 -18.36
N GLY A 131 4.18 11.91 -18.59
CA GLY A 131 4.52 12.89 -17.55
C GLY A 131 3.46 13.00 -16.47
N TYR A 132 2.18 13.05 -16.86
CA TYR A 132 1.04 13.11 -15.95
C TYR A 132 1.00 11.88 -15.02
N VAL A 133 1.07 10.69 -15.60
CA VAL A 133 1.03 9.43 -14.86
C VAL A 133 2.28 9.24 -14.01
N ALA A 134 3.46 9.64 -14.50
CA ALA A 134 4.71 9.58 -13.73
C ALA A 134 4.64 10.47 -12.48
N LEU A 135 4.13 11.71 -12.61
CA LEU A 135 3.98 12.64 -11.48
C LEU A 135 2.96 12.12 -10.46
N GLY A 136 1.80 11.62 -10.92
CA GLY A 136 0.82 10.98 -10.05
C GLY A 136 1.38 9.76 -9.33
N THR A 137 2.13 8.90 -10.03
CA THR A 137 2.78 7.72 -9.44
C THR A 137 3.84 8.12 -8.41
N LEU A 138 4.67 9.12 -8.71
CA LEU A 138 5.67 9.64 -7.79
C LEU A 138 5.02 10.17 -6.51
N TRP A 139 3.93 10.93 -6.63
CA TRP A 139 3.17 11.40 -5.47
C TRP A 139 2.64 10.24 -4.61
N GLN A 140 2.12 9.19 -5.25
CA GLN A 140 1.66 8.01 -4.52
C GLN A 140 2.78 7.30 -3.77
N VAL A 141 3.96 7.16 -4.38
CA VAL A 141 5.15 6.60 -3.71
C VAL A 141 5.57 7.47 -2.53
N LEU A 142 5.50 8.79 -2.64
CA LEU A 142 5.79 9.71 -1.54
C LEU A 142 4.79 9.53 -0.38
N VAL A 143 3.50 9.61 -0.65
CA VAL A 143 2.45 9.47 0.37
C VAL A 143 2.53 8.09 1.03
N TRP A 144 2.48 7.01 0.25
CA TRP A 144 2.50 5.66 0.82
C TRP A 144 3.85 5.30 1.42
N GLY A 145 4.96 5.82 0.89
CA GLY A 145 6.28 5.63 1.46
C GLY A 145 6.41 6.17 2.88
N PHE A 146 5.61 7.17 3.25
CA PHE A 146 5.54 7.67 4.62
C PHE A 146 4.45 6.95 5.44
N PHE A 147 3.19 7.06 5.04
CA PHE A 147 2.06 6.56 5.83
C PHE A 147 1.98 5.03 5.87
N GLY A 148 2.27 4.36 4.75
CA GLY A 148 2.35 2.91 4.67
C GLY A 148 3.48 2.37 5.52
N ALA A 149 4.67 2.99 5.46
CA ALA A 149 5.82 2.62 6.29
C ALA A 149 5.53 2.76 7.80
N ILE A 150 4.79 3.80 8.22
CA ILE A 150 4.37 3.96 9.63
C ILE A 150 3.51 2.77 10.08
N ILE A 151 2.56 2.35 9.25
CA ILE A 151 1.69 1.21 9.54
C ILE A 151 2.51 -0.08 9.62
N VAL A 152 3.39 -0.32 8.64
CA VAL A 152 4.27 -1.49 8.61
C VAL A 152 5.16 -1.53 9.85
N ARG A 153 5.76 -0.40 10.25
CA ARG A 153 6.60 -0.32 11.45
C ARG A 153 5.83 -0.64 12.73
N MET A 154 4.62 -0.09 12.90
CA MET A 154 3.76 -0.44 14.03
C MET A 154 3.40 -1.93 14.03
N ALA A 155 3.10 -2.49 12.86
CA ALA A 155 2.73 -3.89 12.72
C ALA A 155 3.88 -4.84 13.04
N VAL A 156 5.07 -4.59 12.48
CA VAL A 156 6.27 -5.39 12.72
C VAL A 156 6.65 -5.37 14.21
N MET A 157 6.61 -4.22 14.88
CA MET A 157 6.90 -4.14 16.31
C MET A 157 5.90 -4.93 17.15
N GLN A 158 4.62 -4.88 16.79
CA GLN A 158 3.56 -5.61 17.48
C GLN A 158 3.64 -7.12 17.27
N TYR A 159 4.07 -7.61 16.09
CA TYR A 159 4.16 -9.05 15.82
C TYR A 159 5.50 -9.65 16.23
N GLY A 160 6.59 -8.92 16.04
CA GLY A 160 7.91 -9.41 16.35
C GLY A 160 8.17 -9.39 17.85
N ARG A 161 7.99 -8.23 18.47
CA ARG A 161 8.39 -8.00 19.87
C ARG A 161 7.22 -7.98 20.86
N GLU A 162 5.99 -8.11 20.36
CA GLU A 162 4.76 -7.92 21.14
C GLU A 162 4.65 -6.53 21.81
N GLU A 163 5.44 -5.56 21.35
CA GLU A 163 5.51 -4.20 21.87
C GLU A 163 4.59 -3.26 21.05
N ARG A 164 3.79 -2.47 21.76
CA ARG A 164 2.99 -1.39 21.15
C ARG A 164 3.81 -0.12 21.12
N ILE A 165 4.32 0.23 19.94
CA ILE A 165 4.94 1.55 19.73
C ILE A 165 3.88 2.63 19.52
N GLY A 166 4.16 3.85 20.00
CA GLY A 166 3.31 5.00 19.73
C GLY A 166 3.42 5.45 18.27
N LEU A 167 2.35 6.10 17.77
CA LEU A 167 2.31 6.66 16.41
C LEU A 167 3.46 7.65 16.17
N VAL A 168 3.79 8.46 17.17
CA VAL A 168 4.87 9.45 17.08
C VAL A 168 6.23 8.79 16.91
N ASP A 169 6.51 7.74 17.68
CA ASP A 169 7.79 7.03 17.60
C ASP A 169 7.93 6.26 16.28
N ALA A 170 6.82 5.68 15.79
CA ALA A 170 6.76 5.09 14.46
C ALA A 170 7.04 6.14 13.36
N ALA A 171 6.41 7.31 13.47
CA ALA A 171 6.57 8.40 12.51
C ALA A 171 8.00 8.97 12.50
N ARG A 172 8.64 9.13 13.67
CA ARG A 172 10.04 9.58 13.76
C ARG A 172 10.96 8.57 13.08
N PHE A 173 10.84 7.29 13.40
CA PHE A 173 11.61 6.22 12.76
C PHE A 173 11.50 6.26 11.23
N VAL A 174 10.29 6.46 10.71
CA VAL A 174 10.06 6.54 9.26
C VAL A 174 10.61 7.85 8.68
N ALA A 175 10.45 8.98 9.38
CA ALA A 175 10.95 10.28 8.93
C ALA A 175 12.48 10.27 8.78
N ASP A 176 13.19 9.69 9.74
CA ASP A 176 14.66 9.58 9.72
C ASP A 176 15.17 8.74 8.54
N ARG A 177 14.33 7.82 8.04
CA ARG A 177 14.66 6.88 6.94
C ARG A 177 13.79 7.03 5.71
N TYR A 178 13.08 8.16 5.58
CA TYR A 178 12.05 8.35 4.57
C TYR A 178 12.61 8.24 3.14
N GLY A 179 13.83 8.73 2.94
CA GLY A 179 14.56 8.60 1.68
C GLY A 179 14.78 7.15 1.25
N ALA A 180 14.97 6.21 2.18
CA ALA A 180 15.12 4.79 1.87
C ALA A 180 13.78 4.14 1.48
N PHE A 181 12.68 4.51 2.17
CA PHE A 181 11.33 4.02 1.85
C PHE A 181 10.89 4.42 0.44
N VAL A 182 11.11 5.69 0.09
CA VAL A 182 10.82 6.21 -1.26
C VAL A 182 11.84 5.72 -2.28
N GLY A 183 13.12 5.67 -1.90
CA GLY A 183 14.21 5.26 -2.76
C GLY A 183 14.15 3.80 -3.20
N SER A 184 13.65 2.88 -2.36
CA SER A 184 13.66 1.43 -2.67
C SER A 184 12.85 1.07 -3.92
N PRO A 185 11.57 1.49 -4.04
CA PRO A 185 10.83 1.32 -5.29
C PRO A 185 11.44 2.11 -6.46
N LEU A 186 11.81 3.38 -6.23
CA LEU A 186 12.37 4.23 -7.30
C LEU A 186 13.69 3.70 -7.85
N PHE A 187 14.49 3.01 -7.03
CA PHE A 187 15.74 2.38 -7.46
C PHE A 187 15.49 1.29 -8.51
N VAL A 188 14.44 0.48 -8.35
CA VAL A 188 14.08 -0.52 -9.36
C VAL A 188 13.58 0.14 -10.65
N LEU A 189 12.75 1.19 -10.53
CA LEU A 189 12.33 1.96 -11.70
C LEU A 189 13.51 2.63 -12.41
N ALA A 190 14.50 3.14 -11.67
CA ALA A 190 15.71 3.71 -12.22
C ALA A 190 16.55 2.67 -12.96
N LEU A 191 16.70 1.46 -12.41
CA LEU A 191 17.40 0.36 -13.07
C LEU A 191 16.69 -0.05 -14.37
N MET A 192 15.36 -0.12 -14.36
CA MET A 192 14.56 -0.32 -15.58
C MET A 192 14.77 0.83 -16.58
N GLY A 193 14.80 2.07 -16.10
CA GLY A 193 15.07 3.26 -16.91
C GLY A 193 16.42 3.20 -17.62
N VAL A 194 17.48 2.70 -16.97
CA VAL A 194 18.79 2.49 -17.60
C VAL A 194 18.70 1.50 -18.78
N LEU A 195 17.93 0.42 -18.64
CA LEU A 195 17.72 -0.56 -19.72
C LEU A 195 16.94 0.05 -20.89
N VAL A 196 15.95 0.89 -20.60
CA VAL A 196 15.22 1.66 -21.62
C VAL A 196 16.17 2.62 -22.33
N LEU A 197 16.94 3.42 -21.59
CA LEU A 197 17.90 4.38 -22.15
C LEU A 197 18.94 3.70 -23.06
N GLY A 198 19.45 2.54 -22.66
CA GLY A 198 20.37 1.74 -23.48
C GLY A 198 19.74 1.23 -24.79
N SER A 199 18.42 1.11 -24.84
CA SER A 199 17.68 0.62 -26.01
C SER A 199 17.24 1.75 -26.98
N ILE A 200 17.23 3.01 -26.54
CA ILE A 200 16.85 4.18 -27.36
C ILE A 200 17.66 4.29 -28.67
N PRO A 201 19.01 4.13 -28.67
CA PRO A 201 19.79 4.22 -29.90
C PRO A 201 19.34 3.22 -30.95
N VAL A 202 18.98 1.99 -30.54
CA VAL A 202 18.45 0.97 -31.45
C VAL A 202 17.15 1.46 -32.09
N GLY A 203 16.25 2.05 -31.30
CA GLY A 203 15.03 2.69 -31.81
C GLY A 203 15.29 3.80 -32.83
N TRP A 204 16.32 4.61 -32.64
CA TRP A 204 16.72 5.64 -33.62
C TRP A 204 17.25 5.04 -34.92
N LEU A 205 18.04 3.96 -34.85
CA LEU A 205 18.52 3.25 -36.04
C LEU A 205 17.37 2.71 -36.89
N LEU A 206 16.30 2.19 -36.26
CA LEU A 206 15.14 1.64 -36.97
C LEU A 206 14.40 2.67 -37.85
N ARG A 207 14.68 3.97 -37.71
CA ARG A 207 14.06 5.02 -38.55
C ARG A 207 14.59 5.05 -39.99
N TRP A 208 15.64 4.29 -40.30
CA TRP A 208 16.33 4.28 -41.59
C TRP A 208 16.33 2.84 -42.16
N ASP A 209 16.15 2.66 -43.48
CA ASP A 209 16.05 1.32 -44.09
C ASP A 209 17.26 0.42 -43.78
N VAL A 210 18.49 0.94 -43.92
CA VAL A 210 19.72 0.21 -43.57
C VAL A 210 19.85 0.02 -42.05
N GLY A 211 19.33 0.98 -41.28
CA GLY A 211 19.32 0.92 -39.83
C GLY A 211 18.40 -0.18 -39.29
N VAL A 212 17.39 -0.62 -40.05
CA VAL A 212 16.59 -1.82 -39.72
C VAL A 212 17.45 -3.08 -39.73
N LEU A 213 18.36 -3.24 -40.69
CA LEU A 213 19.27 -4.41 -40.74
C LEU A 213 20.22 -4.43 -39.53
N VAL A 214 20.80 -3.28 -39.18
CA VAL A 214 21.67 -3.16 -38.00
C VAL A 214 20.86 -3.34 -36.71
N GLY A 215 19.66 -2.77 -36.64
CA GLY A 215 18.74 -2.94 -35.52
C GLY A 215 18.32 -4.39 -35.32
N ALA A 216 18.12 -5.15 -36.40
CA ALA A 216 17.82 -6.58 -36.35
C ALA A 216 18.98 -7.39 -35.74
N LEU A 217 20.23 -7.04 -36.07
CA LEU A 217 21.41 -7.67 -35.45
C LEU A 217 21.52 -7.31 -33.96
N LEU A 218 21.25 -6.06 -33.59
CA LEU A 218 21.26 -5.59 -32.21
C LEU A 218 20.05 -6.05 -31.38
N TRP A 219 19.01 -6.60 -32.02
CA TRP A 219 17.76 -7.01 -31.38
C TRP A 219 17.97 -8.06 -30.30
N GLY A 220 18.99 -8.93 -30.43
CA GLY A 220 19.36 -9.88 -29.38
C GLY A 220 19.72 -9.20 -28.05
N PHE A 221 20.42 -8.06 -28.08
CA PHE A 221 20.73 -7.27 -26.89
C PHE A 221 19.49 -6.56 -26.33
N VAL A 222 18.60 -6.08 -27.21
CA VAL A 222 17.32 -5.49 -26.81
C VAL A 222 16.46 -6.53 -26.09
N LEU A 223 16.36 -7.76 -26.61
CA LEU A 223 15.63 -8.85 -25.97
C LEU A 223 16.23 -9.22 -24.62
N LEU A 224 17.56 -9.24 -24.49
CA LEU A 224 18.21 -9.48 -23.20
C LEU A 224 17.91 -8.37 -22.19
N GLY A 225 17.97 -7.11 -22.62
CA GLY A 225 17.60 -5.96 -21.80
C GLY A 225 16.12 -5.99 -21.39
N ALA A 226 15.23 -6.34 -22.32
CA ALA A 226 13.80 -6.47 -22.07
C ALA A 226 13.49 -7.63 -21.12
N LEU A 227 14.19 -8.77 -21.22
CA LEU A 227 14.06 -9.89 -20.28
C LEU A 227 14.46 -9.44 -18.88
N LEU A 228 15.59 -8.73 -18.73
CA LEU A 228 16.01 -8.20 -17.44
C LEU A 228 15.00 -7.20 -16.89
N ALA A 229 14.51 -6.26 -17.72
CA ALA A 229 13.48 -5.31 -17.33
C ALA A 229 12.18 -6.00 -16.90
N ALA A 230 11.78 -7.09 -17.57
CA ALA A 230 10.60 -7.88 -17.22
C ALA A 230 10.78 -8.59 -15.86
N VAL A 231 11.95 -9.17 -15.58
CA VAL A 231 12.24 -9.78 -14.27
C VAL A 231 12.22 -8.72 -13.17
N LEU A 232 12.83 -7.54 -13.40
CA LEU A 232 12.80 -6.41 -12.46
C LEU A 232 11.37 -5.92 -12.23
N PHE A 233 10.56 -5.85 -13.29
CA PHE A 233 9.16 -5.44 -13.20
C PHE A 233 8.32 -6.42 -12.37
N VAL A 234 8.48 -7.73 -12.61
CA VAL A 234 7.79 -8.76 -11.80
C VAL A 234 8.26 -8.69 -10.34
N GLY A 235 9.58 -8.56 -10.12
CA GLY A 235 10.15 -8.40 -8.78
C GLY A 235 9.61 -7.15 -8.08
N MET A 236 9.48 -6.04 -8.81
CA MET A 236 8.85 -4.81 -8.32
C MET A 236 7.39 -5.04 -7.97
N LEU A 237 6.60 -5.62 -8.87
CA LEU A 237 5.15 -5.80 -8.74
C LEU A 237 4.76 -6.55 -7.46
N PHE A 238 5.54 -7.56 -7.06
CA PHE A 238 5.26 -8.38 -5.88
C PHE A 238 6.16 -8.04 -4.68
N GLY A 239 7.37 -7.53 -4.92
CA GLY A 239 8.37 -7.26 -3.90
C GLY A 239 8.29 -5.86 -3.29
N TRP A 240 7.68 -4.87 -3.96
CA TRP A 240 7.64 -3.50 -3.46
C TRP A 240 7.08 -3.33 -2.03
N PRO A 241 6.01 -4.05 -1.59
CA PRO A 241 5.52 -3.89 -0.22
C PRO A 241 6.52 -4.51 0.78
N LEU A 242 7.17 -5.62 0.39
CA LEU A 242 8.16 -6.30 1.21
C LEU A 242 9.43 -5.45 1.40
N MET A 243 9.77 -4.56 0.48
CA MET A 243 10.88 -3.60 0.67
C MET A 243 10.64 -2.72 1.89
N TRP A 244 9.42 -2.21 2.07
CA TRP A 244 9.08 -1.37 3.22
C TRP A 244 9.03 -2.17 4.52
N ALA A 245 8.61 -3.44 4.45
CA ALA A 245 8.73 -4.34 5.60
C ALA A 245 10.19 -4.60 5.99
N ALA A 246 11.08 -4.84 5.01
CA ALA A 246 12.51 -5.00 5.25
C ALA A 246 13.13 -3.76 5.92
N LEU A 247 12.86 -2.57 5.40
CA LEU A 247 13.33 -1.31 5.99
C LEU A 247 12.80 -1.06 7.40
N SER A 248 11.60 -1.59 7.70
CA SER A 248 10.97 -1.48 9.01
C SER A 248 11.45 -2.52 10.01
N THR A 249 12.05 -3.63 9.57
CA THR A 249 12.54 -4.70 10.45
C THR A 249 14.05 -4.62 10.69
N GLU A 250 14.82 -4.31 9.66
CA GLU A 250 16.29 -4.39 9.69
C GLU A 250 16.93 -3.07 10.15
N GLU A 251 18.16 -3.20 10.67
CA GLU A 251 18.98 -2.08 11.18
C GLU A 251 19.64 -1.28 10.07
N THR A 252 20.26 -1.96 9.11
CA THR A 252 21.17 -1.42 8.10
C THR A 252 20.59 -1.36 6.70
N GLY A 253 19.27 -1.50 6.57
CA GLY A 253 18.63 -1.66 5.25
C GLY A 253 18.86 -0.45 4.35
N ASP A 254 19.92 -0.48 3.55
CA ASP A 254 20.09 0.40 2.41
C ASP A 254 19.03 0.07 1.37
N VAL A 255 18.72 1.05 0.52
CA VAL A 255 17.80 0.93 -0.63
C VAL A 255 18.04 -0.36 -1.43
N PHE A 256 19.31 -0.71 -1.63
CA PHE A 256 19.71 -1.90 -2.36
C PHE A 256 19.48 -3.20 -1.57
N GLU A 257 19.80 -3.23 -0.27
CA GLU A 257 19.60 -4.41 0.58
C GLU A 257 18.10 -4.75 0.70
N ALA A 258 17.26 -3.73 0.91
CA ALA A 258 15.80 -3.90 0.96
C ALA A 258 15.26 -4.49 -0.35
N MET A 259 15.75 -4.01 -1.49
CA MET A 259 15.43 -4.56 -2.81
C MET A 259 15.86 -6.03 -2.92
N GLN A 260 17.11 -6.35 -2.61
CA GLN A 260 17.64 -7.72 -2.70
C GLN A 260 16.86 -8.72 -1.83
N ARG A 261 16.57 -8.37 -0.57
CA ARG A 261 15.78 -9.24 0.33
C ARG A 261 14.36 -9.44 -0.19
N SER A 262 13.70 -8.36 -0.61
CA SER A 262 12.34 -8.45 -1.16
C SER A 262 12.28 -9.34 -2.40
N PHE A 263 13.27 -9.27 -3.29
CA PHE A 263 13.35 -10.09 -4.50
C PHE A 263 13.71 -11.54 -4.15
N SER A 264 14.64 -11.75 -3.23
CA SER A 264 15.00 -13.08 -2.72
C SER A 264 13.78 -13.81 -2.15
N TYR A 265 12.95 -13.14 -1.34
CA TYR A 265 11.76 -13.76 -0.78
C TYR A 265 10.67 -13.98 -1.82
N THR A 266 10.49 -13.03 -2.76
CA THR A 266 9.50 -13.13 -3.83
C THR A 266 9.81 -14.31 -4.77
N PHE A 267 11.07 -14.44 -5.22
CA PHE A 267 11.48 -15.46 -6.18
C PHE A 267 11.97 -16.76 -5.53
N GLY A 268 12.44 -16.71 -4.29
CA GLY A 268 12.99 -17.88 -3.58
C GLY A 268 11.93 -18.86 -3.12
N ARG A 269 10.74 -18.38 -2.71
CA ARG A 269 9.61 -19.23 -2.28
C ARG A 269 8.26 -18.71 -2.79
N PRO A 270 8.05 -18.67 -4.13
CA PRO A 270 6.87 -18.05 -4.72
C PRO A 270 5.55 -18.70 -4.26
N LEU A 271 5.55 -20.01 -4.01
CA LEU A 271 4.36 -20.72 -3.51
C LEU A 271 3.99 -20.34 -2.08
N HIS A 272 4.99 -20.12 -1.20
CA HIS A 272 4.74 -19.70 0.17
C HIS A 272 4.24 -18.25 0.19
N TYR A 273 4.90 -17.38 -0.59
CA TYR A 273 4.44 -15.99 -0.78
C TYR A 273 3.00 -15.96 -1.31
N ALA A 274 2.69 -16.72 -2.36
CA ALA A 274 1.34 -16.79 -2.94
C ALA A 274 0.31 -17.32 -1.94
N TRP A 275 0.66 -18.33 -1.14
CA TRP A 275 -0.22 -18.83 -0.08
C TRP A 275 -0.50 -17.77 0.99
N TYR A 276 0.54 -17.08 1.48
CA TYR A 276 0.36 -16.01 2.47
C TYR A 276 -0.43 -14.83 1.91
N ALA A 277 -0.19 -14.45 0.65
CA ALA A 277 -0.96 -13.43 -0.05
C ALA A 277 -2.43 -13.85 -0.24
N LEU A 278 -2.71 -15.12 -0.56
CA LEU A 278 -4.07 -15.64 -0.69
C LEU A 278 -4.81 -15.61 0.66
N VAL A 279 -4.16 -16.07 1.73
CA VAL A 279 -4.74 -16.02 3.09
C VAL A 279 -5.04 -14.57 3.50
N ALA A 280 -4.10 -13.65 3.25
CA ALA A 280 -4.30 -12.23 3.52
C ALA A 280 -5.47 -11.67 2.70
N LEU A 281 -5.53 -11.99 1.40
CA LEU A 281 -6.59 -11.53 0.52
C LEU A 281 -7.97 -11.98 1.00
N LEU A 282 -8.12 -13.27 1.35
CA LEU A 282 -9.40 -13.82 1.80
C LEU A 282 -9.83 -13.23 3.16
N ALA A 283 -8.89 -13.18 4.11
CA ALA A 283 -9.15 -12.65 5.45
C ALA A 283 -9.49 -11.15 5.41
N GLY A 284 -8.71 -10.37 4.66
CA GLY A 284 -8.95 -8.95 4.42
C GLY A 284 -10.30 -8.72 3.76
N SER A 285 -10.61 -9.46 2.68
CA SER A 285 -11.86 -9.29 1.93
C SER A 285 -13.08 -9.54 2.81
N ALA A 286 -13.06 -10.62 3.60
CA ALA A 286 -14.14 -10.93 4.53
C ALA A 286 -14.36 -9.82 5.58
N ALA A 287 -13.28 -9.28 6.15
CA ALA A 287 -13.37 -8.21 7.13
C ALA A 287 -13.79 -6.87 6.50
N PHE A 288 -13.29 -6.55 5.30
CA PHE A 288 -13.63 -5.32 4.61
C PHE A 288 -15.11 -5.24 4.25
N VAL A 289 -15.71 -6.36 3.79
CA VAL A 289 -17.15 -6.43 3.53
C VAL A 289 -17.96 -6.07 4.77
N VAL A 290 -17.53 -6.51 5.96
CA VAL A 290 -18.19 -6.14 7.21
C VAL A 290 -18.02 -4.65 7.52
N VAL A 291 -16.80 -4.10 7.37
CA VAL A 291 -16.51 -2.68 7.61
C VAL A 291 -17.29 -1.77 6.67
N GLU A 292 -17.30 -2.10 5.38
CA GLU A 292 -18.04 -1.37 4.33
C GLU A 292 -19.55 -1.46 4.58
N TRP A 293 -20.07 -2.65 4.93
CA TRP A 293 -21.48 -2.81 5.25
C TRP A 293 -21.89 -1.99 6.48
N ILE A 294 -21.06 -1.91 7.52
CA ILE A 294 -21.32 -1.04 8.68
C ILE A 294 -21.34 0.44 8.27
N ALA A 295 -20.45 0.87 7.39
CA ALA A 295 -20.42 2.24 6.88
C ALA A 295 -21.68 2.58 6.07
N GLU A 296 -22.09 1.69 5.17
CA GLU A 296 -23.32 1.84 4.39
C GLU A 296 -24.57 1.78 5.25
N LEU A 297 -24.61 0.91 6.26
CA LEU A 297 -25.67 0.90 7.27
C LEU A 297 -25.74 2.24 8.01
N THR A 298 -24.60 2.79 8.40
CA THR A 298 -24.53 4.08 9.10
C THR A 298 -25.13 5.21 8.25
N VAL A 299 -24.77 5.26 6.97
CA VAL A 299 -25.33 6.23 6.02
C VAL A 299 -26.82 5.95 5.79
N TYR A 300 -27.24 4.71 5.54
CA TYR A 300 -28.64 4.37 5.33
C TYR A 300 -29.51 4.73 6.55
N PHE A 301 -29.07 4.38 7.76
CA PHE A 301 -29.81 4.68 8.98
C PHE A 301 -29.90 6.18 9.24
N SER A 302 -28.93 6.99 8.80
CA SER A 302 -29.03 8.46 8.93
C SER A 302 -30.21 9.00 8.10
N TYR A 303 -30.38 8.56 6.85
CA TYR A 303 -31.53 8.92 6.02
C TYR A 303 -32.83 8.36 6.57
N TRP A 304 -32.82 7.12 7.05
CA TRP A 304 -34.01 6.51 7.66
C TRP A 304 -34.47 7.33 8.88
N LEU A 305 -33.57 7.73 9.77
CA LEU A 305 -33.88 8.58 10.93
C LEU A 305 -34.47 9.93 10.51
N VAL A 306 -33.85 10.61 9.54
CA VAL A 306 -34.31 11.92 9.07
C VAL A 306 -35.64 11.82 8.31
N SER A 307 -35.93 10.69 7.67
CA SER A 307 -37.15 10.48 6.87
C SER A 307 -38.43 10.59 7.70
N TRP A 308 -38.40 10.24 8.99
CA TRP A 308 -39.54 10.38 9.90
C TRP A 308 -39.97 11.84 10.10
N GLY A 309 -39.03 12.78 10.02
CA GLY A 309 -39.30 14.22 10.15
C GLY A 309 -39.50 14.92 8.80
N ALA A 310 -38.61 14.66 7.84
CA ALA A 310 -38.60 15.36 6.55
C ALA A 310 -39.61 14.79 5.53
N GLY A 311 -40.00 13.53 5.67
CA GLY A 311 -40.73 12.78 4.65
C GLY A 311 -39.84 12.33 3.48
N SER A 312 -40.18 11.20 2.86
CA SER A 312 -39.43 10.63 1.73
C SER A 312 -39.39 11.55 0.51
N ASP A 313 -40.47 12.28 0.24
CA ASP A 313 -40.57 13.16 -0.93
C ASP A 313 -39.62 14.35 -0.84
N THR A 314 -39.35 14.84 0.37
CA THR A 314 -38.38 15.92 0.60
C THR A 314 -36.97 15.44 0.37
N LEU A 315 -36.64 14.22 0.83
CA LEU A 315 -35.31 13.62 0.64
C LEU A 315 -35.02 13.35 -0.85
N HIS A 316 -36.01 12.90 -1.62
CA HIS A 316 -35.85 12.74 -3.08
C HIS A 316 -35.61 14.06 -3.83
N LYS A 317 -36.11 15.18 -3.31
CA LYS A 317 -35.92 16.52 -3.89
C LYS A 317 -34.59 17.17 -3.53
N LEU A 318 -33.74 16.50 -2.74
CA LEU A 318 -32.37 16.97 -2.47
C LEU A 318 -31.48 16.88 -3.73
N ALA A 319 -31.78 15.94 -4.63
CA ALA A 319 -31.13 15.84 -5.93
C ALA A 319 -31.62 17.00 -6.85
N GLY A 320 -30.72 17.93 -7.18
CA GLY A 320 -31.04 19.12 -8.01
C GLY A 320 -31.29 20.40 -7.21
N SER A 321 -30.79 20.48 -5.98
CA SER A 321 -30.93 21.67 -5.14
C SER A 321 -30.01 22.82 -5.58
N ASP A 322 -30.51 24.06 -5.57
CA ASP A 322 -29.74 25.27 -5.84
C ASP A 322 -29.54 26.14 -4.58
N GLY A 323 -28.58 27.06 -4.65
CA GLY A 323 -28.32 28.07 -3.61
C GLY A 323 -27.95 27.47 -2.25
N TRP A 324 -28.59 27.92 -1.18
CA TRP A 324 -28.29 27.46 0.19
C TRP A 324 -28.60 25.97 0.41
N ARG A 325 -29.51 25.41 -0.38
CA ARG A 325 -29.82 23.97 -0.32
C ARG A 325 -28.66 23.14 -0.87
N LEU A 326 -28.02 23.59 -1.96
CA LEU A 326 -26.81 22.95 -2.49
C LEU A 326 -25.67 22.95 -1.47
N ALA A 327 -25.50 24.06 -0.74
CA ALA A 327 -24.51 24.13 0.33
C ALA A 327 -24.80 23.10 1.44
N GLY A 328 -26.06 22.98 1.87
CA GLY A 328 -26.47 21.98 2.87
C GLY A 328 -26.27 20.54 2.39
N VAL A 329 -26.67 20.24 1.16
CA VAL A 329 -26.51 18.92 0.52
C VAL A 329 -25.02 18.56 0.37
N THR A 330 -24.18 19.50 -0.02
CA THR A 330 -22.72 19.32 -0.08
C THR A 330 -22.12 18.99 1.29
N ILE A 331 -22.57 19.67 2.35
CA ILE A 331 -22.08 19.40 3.71
C ILE A 331 -22.51 18.00 4.17
N ILE A 332 -23.76 17.61 3.92
CA ILE A 332 -24.28 16.27 4.23
C ILE A 332 -23.44 15.20 3.52
N SER A 333 -23.23 15.35 2.21
CA SER A 333 -22.39 14.44 1.41
C SER A 333 -20.94 14.41 1.91
N GLY A 334 -20.40 15.54 2.37
CA GLY A 334 -19.07 15.57 2.99
C GLY A 334 -18.95 14.69 4.24
N TRP A 335 -19.97 14.67 5.10
CA TRP A 335 -20.01 13.77 6.26
C TRP A 335 -20.16 12.30 5.87
N GLU A 336 -20.99 12.00 4.89
CA GLU A 336 -21.15 10.63 4.37
C GLU A 336 -19.85 10.12 3.75
N HIS A 337 -19.19 10.98 2.97
CA HIS A 337 -17.90 10.69 2.38
C HIS A 337 -16.82 10.45 3.42
N LEU A 338 -16.83 11.20 4.54
CA LEU A 338 -15.91 10.96 5.66
C LEU A 338 -16.09 9.55 6.25
N VAL A 339 -17.33 9.11 6.46
CA VAL A 339 -17.62 7.75 6.94
C VAL A 339 -17.11 6.69 5.96
N ARG A 340 -17.37 6.87 4.66
CA ARG A 340 -16.92 5.95 3.60
C ARG A 340 -15.40 5.94 3.43
N ILE A 341 -14.73 7.08 3.57
CA ILE A 341 -13.25 7.17 3.55
C ILE A 341 -12.66 6.41 4.73
N VAL A 342 -13.19 6.60 5.94
CA VAL A 342 -12.68 5.90 7.13
C VAL A 342 -12.85 4.39 6.96
N ALA A 343 -13.99 3.94 6.45
CA ALA A 343 -14.22 2.52 6.13
C ALA A 343 -13.24 2.02 5.04
N SER A 344 -13.06 2.80 3.98
CA SER A 344 -12.11 2.52 2.90
C SER A 344 -10.66 2.48 3.39
N SER A 345 -10.31 3.24 4.43
CA SER A 345 -8.96 3.26 4.99
C SER A 345 -8.54 1.91 5.59
N PHE A 346 -9.52 1.11 6.05
CA PHE A 346 -9.28 -0.22 6.60
C PHE A 346 -8.50 -1.12 5.63
N ARG A 347 -8.83 -1.08 4.33
CA ARG A 347 -8.18 -1.96 3.34
C ARG A 347 -6.68 -1.70 3.22
N TYR A 348 -6.28 -0.44 3.34
CA TYR A 348 -4.88 -0.03 3.31
C TYR A 348 -4.18 -0.28 4.64
N ALA A 349 -4.83 0.03 5.77
CA ALA A 349 -4.33 -0.32 7.09
C ALA A 349 -4.06 -1.82 7.21
N TYR A 350 -4.98 -2.64 6.70
CA TYR A 350 -4.83 -4.09 6.66
C TYR A 350 -3.74 -4.54 5.70
N PHE A 351 -3.72 -4.03 4.46
CA PHE A 351 -2.69 -4.37 3.48
C PHE A 351 -1.29 -4.19 4.06
N TRP A 352 -0.99 -3.00 4.59
CA TRP A 352 0.32 -2.70 5.18
C TRP A 352 0.63 -3.52 6.43
N SER A 353 -0.37 -3.76 7.27
CA SER A 353 -0.21 -4.62 8.45
C SER A 353 0.08 -6.08 8.06
N ALA A 354 -0.61 -6.59 7.04
CA ALA A 354 -0.43 -7.94 6.53
C ALA A 354 0.93 -8.07 5.84
N THR A 355 1.39 -7.05 5.10
CA THR A 355 2.73 -7.02 4.50
C THR A 355 3.83 -7.22 5.54
N GLY A 356 3.75 -6.56 6.70
CA GLY A 356 4.69 -6.79 7.80
C GLY A 356 4.68 -8.24 8.31
N ALA A 357 3.49 -8.84 8.48
CA ALA A 357 3.37 -10.23 8.89
C ALA A 357 3.92 -11.20 7.83
N ILE A 358 3.59 -10.99 6.55
CA ILE A 358 4.07 -11.81 5.42
C ILE A 358 5.59 -11.76 5.33
N TYR A 359 6.19 -10.58 5.47
CA TYR A 359 7.65 -10.44 5.48
C TYR A 359 8.29 -11.24 6.62
N LEU A 360 7.79 -11.11 7.86
CA LEU A 360 8.32 -11.85 9.01
C LEU A 360 8.21 -13.37 8.80
N LEU A 361 7.08 -13.85 8.25
CA LEU A 361 6.89 -15.26 7.92
C LEU A 361 7.91 -15.75 6.88
N LEU A 362 8.09 -15.01 5.79
CA LEU A 362 9.04 -15.36 4.74
C LEU A 362 10.49 -15.32 5.22
N ARG A 363 10.83 -14.34 6.06
CA ARG A 363 12.14 -14.19 6.69
C ARG A 363 12.45 -15.37 7.60
N ARG A 364 11.49 -15.81 8.42
CA ARG A 364 11.65 -17.02 9.24
C ARG A 364 11.80 -18.28 8.40
N ASP A 365 11.01 -18.39 7.33
CA ASP A 365 11.02 -19.57 6.46
C ASP A 365 12.31 -19.68 5.64
N SER A 366 12.81 -18.56 5.13
CA SER A 366 13.95 -18.49 4.22
C SER A 366 15.28 -18.39 4.97
N ASP A 367 15.36 -17.50 5.96
CA ASP A 367 16.61 -17.14 6.63
C ASP A 367 16.72 -17.72 8.04
N ARG A 368 15.66 -18.40 8.53
CA ARG A 368 15.61 -18.96 9.89
C ARG A 368 15.77 -17.93 11.02
N ILE A 369 15.49 -16.66 10.72
CA ILE A 369 15.52 -15.58 11.72
C ILE A 369 14.21 -15.55 12.51
N GLU A 370 14.32 -15.41 13.83
CA GLU A 370 13.16 -15.34 14.73
C GLU A 370 12.41 -14.01 14.60
N PHE A 371 11.12 -14.01 14.98
CA PHE A 371 10.23 -12.86 14.75
C PHE A 371 10.59 -11.65 15.61
N ASP A 372 11.16 -11.87 16.79
CA ASP A 372 11.52 -10.86 17.80
C ASP A 372 12.80 -10.08 17.47
N VAL A 373 13.58 -10.57 16.51
CA VAL A 373 14.76 -9.90 15.96
C VAL A 373 14.34 -8.75 15.04
N VAL A 374 13.81 -7.68 15.65
CA VAL A 374 13.42 -6.43 15.00
C VAL A 374 14.30 -5.31 15.55
N HIS A 375 14.90 -4.55 14.65
CA HIS A 375 15.76 -3.43 15.01
C HIS A 375 14.97 -2.30 15.70
N VAL A 376 15.50 -1.77 16.80
CA VAL A 376 14.96 -0.63 17.53
C VAL A 376 16.08 0.38 17.75
N PRO A 377 15.95 1.62 17.23
CA PRO A 377 16.91 2.68 17.53
C PRO A 377 17.01 2.89 19.05
N ASP A 378 18.22 3.13 19.56
CA ASP A 378 18.53 3.36 20.98
C ASP A 378 18.40 2.17 21.96
N GLN A 379 18.13 0.94 21.51
CA GLN A 379 18.07 -0.22 22.42
C GLN A 379 19.43 -0.51 23.09
N GLN A 380 20.56 -0.14 22.47
CA GLN A 380 21.89 -0.26 23.07
C GLN A 380 22.06 0.59 24.34
N VAL A 381 21.31 1.68 24.51
CA VAL A 381 21.41 2.57 25.69
C VAL A 381 20.55 2.06 26.86
N ARG A 382 19.42 1.39 26.60
CA ARG A 382 18.54 0.90 27.68
C ARG A 382 19.09 -0.30 28.45
N PHE A 383 19.94 -1.10 27.83
CA PHE A 383 20.57 -2.28 28.45
C PHE A 383 22.07 -2.10 28.67
N SER A 384 22.62 -0.90 28.55
CA SER A 384 23.98 -0.65 29.01
C SER A 384 24.01 -0.85 30.53
N LEU A 385 24.84 -1.79 30.99
CA LEU A 385 25.13 -1.92 32.42
C LEU A 385 25.58 -0.55 32.94
N PRO A 386 25.19 -0.17 34.18
CA PRO A 386 25.72 1.03 34.81
C PRO A 386 27.25 1.05 34.65
N PRO A 387 27.86 2.18 34.27
CA PRO A 387 29.31 2.26 34.19
C PRO A 387 29.88 1.86 35.54
N LEU A 388 30.76 0.87 35.55
CA LEU A 388 31.41 0.39 36.77
C LEU A 388 32.13 1.59 37.40
N THR A 389 31.70 2.02 38.57
CA THR A 389 32.46 2.98 39.37
C THR A 389 33.68 2.25 39.90
N THR A 390 34.84 2.54 39.33
CA THR A 390 36.12 2.11 39.88
C THR A 390 36.46 2.99 41.08
N ASP A 391 36.78 2.36 42.21
CA ASP A 391 37.43 3.06 43.33
C ASP A 391 38.86 3.48 42.96
N ASP A 392 39.53 4.26 43.81
CA ASP A 392 40.93 4.70 43.62
C ASP A 392 41.94 3.51 43.50
N ALA A 393 41.49 2.28 43.75
CA ALA A 393 42.26 1.04 43.60
C ALA A 393 41.96 0.28 42.29
N GLY A 394 41.07 0.79 41.43
CA GLY A 394 40.73 0.18 40.14
C GLY A 394 39.84 -1.07 40.25
N VAL A 395 39.16 -1.28 41.38
CA VAL A 395 38.26 -2.41 41.60
C VAL A 395 36.82 -1.97 41.34
N PRO A 396 36.02 -2.70 40.55
CA PRO A 396 34.63 -2.37 40.35
C PRO A 396 33.83 -2.55 41.65
N GLY A 397 33.37 -1.45 42.24
CA GLY A 397 32.43 -1.46 43.36
C GLY A 397 31.02 -1.78 42.88
N VAL A 398 30.29 -2.58 43.67
CA VAL A 398 28.87 -2.94 43.43
C VAL A 398 27.95 -1.76 43.68
#